data_AF-A0A937QXU7-F1
#
_entry.id   AF-A0A937QXU7-F1
#
_cell.length_a   1.000
_cell.length_b   1.000
_cell.length_c   1.000
_cell.angle_alpha   90.00
_cell.angle_beta   90.00
_cell.angle_gamma   90.00
#
_symmetry.space_group_name_H-M   'P 1'
#
loop_
_entity.id
_entity.type
_entity.pdbx_description
1 polymer ?
#
loop_
_entity_poly.entity_id
_entity_poly.type
_entity_poly.pdbx_seq_one_letter_code
_entity_poly.pdbx_strand_id
1 'polypeptide(L)' 'MNKEKSFDAVAFMRKRREEIDEEDAALSWAEKREKTRRMIEDDPLYQRLKHRVVPPNGPRNMAVHERQEPDYGKSTD' A
#
# COMPACT_ATOMS: atom_id res chain seq x y z
N MET A 1 -3.40 17.73 32.66
CA MET A 1 -3.54 16.42 31.98
C MET A 1 -3.19 16.62 30.52
N ASN A 2 -1.97 16.24 30.11
CA ASN A 2 -1.59 16.29 28.70
C ASN A 2 -2.25 15.08 28.01
N LYS A 3 -3.32 15.33 27.25
CA LYS A 3 -3.89 14.33 26.34
C LYS A 3 -2.79 13.95 25.35
N GLU A 4 -2.31 12.71 25.42
CA GLU A 4 -1.48 12.14 24.35
C GLU A 4 -2.29 12.27 23.04
N LYS A 5 -1.76 13.05 22.09
CA LYS A 5 -2.38 13.18 20.77
C LYS A 5 -2.27 11.81 20.10
N SER A 6 -3.38 11.08 19.99
CA SER A 6 -3.43 9.84 19.24
C SER A 6 -3.02 10.11 17.80
N PHE A 7 -2.05 9.36 17.28
CA PHE A 7 -1.63 9.47 15.89
C PHE A 7 -2.80 9.16 14.96
N ASP A 8 -3.17 10.15 14.13
CA ASP A 8 -4.17 9.96 13.08
C ASP A 8 -3.48 9.39 11.83
N ALA A 9 -3.54 8.07 11.72
CA ALA A 9 -2.97 7.34 10.59
C ALA A 9 -3.62 7.72 9.25
N VAL A 10 -4.91 8.07 9.24
CA VAL A 10 -5.64 8.38 8.01
C VAL A 10 -5.22 9.76 7.49
N ALA A 11 -5.20 10.77 8.36
CA ALA A 11 -4.73 12.10 8.00
C ALA A 11 -3.27 12.07 7.54
N PHE A 12 -2.43 11.29 8.24
CA PHE A 12 -1.03 11.09 7.83
C PHE A 12 -0.92 10.47 6.44
N MET A 13 -1.62 9.36 6.17
CA MET A 13 -1.56 8.67 4.89
C MET A 13 -2.10 9.53 3.74
N ARG A 14 -3.16 10.32 3.98
CA ARG A 14 -3.69 11.25 2.98
C ARG A 14 -2.66 12.31 2.60
N LYS A 15 -2.05 12.95 3.59
CA LYS A 15 -0.99 13.94 3.37
C LYS A 15 0.21 13.34 2.64
N ARG A 16 0.67 12.15 3.04
CA ARG A 16 1.77 11.45 2.36
C ARG A 16 1.43 11.11 0.92
N ARG A 17 0.17 10.81 0.61
CA ARG A 17 -0.26 10.53 -0.76
C ARG A 17 -0.20 11.78 -1.64
N GLU A 18 -0.70 12.91 -1.13
CA GLU A 18 -0.63 14.20 -1.84
C GLU A 18 0.81 14.61 -2.14
N GLU A 19 1.71 14.45 -1.16
CA GLU A 19 3.16 14.72 -1.33
C GLU A 19 3.78 13.82 -2.42
N ILE A 20 3.48 12.52 -2.41
CA ILE A 20 3.98 11.58 -3.43
C ILE A 20 3.44 11.93 -4.81
N ASP A 21 2.16 12.28 -4.91
CA ASP A 21 1.53 12.64 -6.17
C ASP A 21 2.15 13.93 -6.75
N GLU A 22 2.53 14.89 -5.91
CA GLU A 22 3.26 16.10 -6.31
C GLU A 22 4.71 15.79 -6.75
N GLU A 23 5.45 15.00 -5.98
CA GLU A 23 6.82 14.57 -6.33
C GLU A 23 6.87 13.81 -7.67
N ASP A 24 5.83 13.03 -7.95
CA ASP A 24 5.74 12.18 -9.13
C ASP A 24 4.98 12.85 -10.30
N ALA A 25 4.50 14.09 -10.14
CA ALA A 25 3.70 14.78 -11.15
C ALA A 25 4.43 14.97 -12.49
N ALA A 26 5.76 15.18 -12.43
CA ALA A 26 6.61 15.35 -13.60
C ALA A 26 7.22 14.06 -14.14
N LEU A 27 7.00 12.92 -13.48
CA LEU A 27 7.62 11.64 -13.84
C LEU A 27 6.73 10.85 -14.80
N SER A 28 7.34 10.34 -15.86
CA SER A 28 6.73 9.30 -16.69
C SER A 28 6.56 7.99 -15.93
N TRP A 29 5.71 7.10 -16.43
CA TRP A 29 5.51 5.77 -15.83
C TRP A 29 6.80 4.96 -15.67
N ALA A 30 7.72 5.06 -16.63
CA ALA A 30 9.00 4.37 -16.58
C ALA A 30 9.89 4.92 -15.44
N GLU A 31 9.88 6.24 -15.25
CA GLU A 31 10.66 6.90 -14.20
C GLU A 31 10.10 6.64 -12.80
N LYS A 32 8.77 6.61 -12.64
CA LYS A 32 8.13 6.19 -11.37
C LYS A 32 8.51 4.76 -11.00
N ARG A 33 8.54 3.87 -11.98
CA ARG A 33 8.98 2.47 -11.80
C ARG A 33 10.45 2.39 -11.38
N GLU A 34 11.31 3.17 -12.03
CA GLU A 34 12.73 3.22 -11.70
C GLU A 34 12.99 3.80 -10.31
N LYS A 35 12.32 4.92 -9.96
CA LYS A 35 12.33 5.51 -8.61
C LYS A 35 11.95 4.48 -7.56
N THR A 36 10.83 3.78 -7.76
CA THR A 36 10.36 2.74 -6.85
C THR A 36 11.36 1.59 -6.73
N ARG A 37 11.91 1.11 -7.85
CA ARG A 37 12.92 0.04 -7.84
C ARG A 37 14.12 0.44 -6.97
N ARG A 38 14.68 1.62 -7.19
CA ARG A 38 15.84 2.11 -6.41
C ARG A 38 15.53 2.22 -4.91
N MET A 39 14.33 2.68 -4.56
CA MET A 39 13.93 2.80 -3.14
C MET A 39 13.84 1.47 -2.42
N ILE A 40 13.40 0.40 -3.10
CA ILE A 40 13.23 -0.92 -2.48
C ILE A 40 14.46 -1.82 -2.64
N GLU A 41 15.41 -1.48 -3.50
CA GLU A 41 16.55 -2.33 -3.82
C GLU A 41 17.46 -2.56 -2.59
N ASP A 42 17.56 -1.59 -1.70
CA ASP A 42 18.32 -1.75 -0.45
C ASP A 42 17.45 -2.17 0.76
N ASP A 43 16.14 -2.35 0.56
CA ASP A 43 15.21 -2.71 1.63
C ASP A 43 15.47 -4.16 2.11
N PRO A 44 15.81 -4.38 3.40
CA PRO A 44 16.12 -5.72 3.91
C PRO A 44 14.95 -6.70 3.84
N LEU A 45 13.72 -6.21 4.00
CA LEU A 45 12.51 -7.01 3.90
C LEU A 45 12.27 -7.42 2.44
N TYR A 46 12.43 -6.49 1.50
CA TYR A 46 12.32 -6.78 0.06
C TYR A 46 13.37 -7.80 -0.38
N GLN A 47 14.64 -7.61 0.01
CA GLN A 47 15.72 -8.54 -0.30
C GLN A 47 15.42 -9.96 0.20
N ARG A 48 14.81 -10.08 1.37
CA ARG A 48 14.38 -11.38 1.92
C ARG A 48 13.19 -11.99 1.18
N LEU A 49 12.28 -11.18 0.67
CA LEU A 49 11.01 -11.65 0.11
C LEU A 49 10.99 -11.77 -1.42
N LYS A 50 11.87 -11.09 -2.14
CA LYS A 50 11.83 -10.97 -3.62
C LYS A 50 11.85 -12.30 -4.39
N HIS A 51 12.36 -13.37 -3.78
CA HIS A 51 12.38 -14.72 -4.37
C HIS A 51 11.50 -15.72 -3.63
N ARG A 52 10.75 -15.27 -2.61
CA ARG A 52 9.89 -16.15 -1.82
C ARG A 52 8.67 -16.53 -2.64
N VAL A 53 8.58 -17.80 -3.00
CA VAL A 53 7.37 -18.40 -3.58
C VAL A 53 6.58 -19.06 -2.47
N VAL A 54 5.34 -18.62 -2.26
CA VAL A 54 4.42 -19.27 -1.32
C VAL A 54 3.48 -20.18 -2.12
N PRO A 55 3.48 -21.50 -1.87
CA PRO A 55 2.56 -22.40 -2.54
C PRO A 55 1.11 -22.05 -2.13
N PRO A 56 0.14 -22.19 -3.05
CA PRO A 56 -1.25 -21.79 -2.81
C PRO A 56 -1.97 -22.59 -1.70
N ASN A 57 -1.33 -23.61 -1.11
CA ASN A 57 -1.96 -24.61 -0.23
C ASN A 57 -1.44 -24.59 1.22
N GLY A 58 -0.91 -23.48 1.72
CA GLY A 58 -0.69 -23.32 3.17
C GLY A 58 -2.02 -23.36 3.94
N PRO A 59 -2.04 -23.78 5.23
CA PRO A 59 -3.26 -23.75 6.02
C PRO A 59 -3.80 -22.33 6.00
N ARG A 60 -4.97 -22.20 5.38
CA ARG A 60 -5.80 -21.02 5.43
C ARG A 60 -6.12 -20.78 6.90
N ASN A 61 -5.32 -19.96 7.59
CA ASN A 61 -5.83 -19.12 8.68
C ASN A 61 -6.72 -18.04 8.04
N MET A 62 -7.69 -18.49 7.25
CA MET A 62 -8.76 -17.68 6.76
C MET A 62 -9.82 -17.73 7.86
N ALA A 63 -9.65 -16.86 8.85
CA ALA A 63 -10.79 -16.02 9.19
C ALA A 63 -11.11 -15.24 7.90
N VAL A 64 -11.80 -15.90 6.97
CA VAL A 64 -12.58 -15.21 5.94
C VAL A 64 -13.58 -14.44 6.79
N HIS A 65 -13.28 -13.18 7.12
CA HIS A 65 -14.37 -12.24 7.19
C HIS A 65 -15.05 -12.38 5.84
N GLU A 66 -16.21 -13.03 5.90
CA GLU A 66 -17.23 -13.09 4.87
C GLU A 66 -17.02 -11.91 3.92
N ARG A 67 -16.55 -12.19 2.70
CA ARG A 67 -16.37 -11.15 1.69
C ARG A 67 -17.75 -10.63 1.36
N GLN A 68 -18.24 -9.66 2.14
CA GLN A 68 -19.14 -8.66 1.61
C GLN A 68 -18.31 -7.96 0.54
N GLU A 69 -18.58 -8.29 -0.73
CA GLU A 69 -18.09 -7.44 -1.80
C GLU A 69 -18.56 -6.02 -1.49
N PRO A 70 -17.67 -5.02 -1.42
CA PRO A 70 -18.12 -3.65 -1.34
C PRO A 70 -19.00 -3.39 -2.57
N ASP A 71 -20.28 -3.11 -2.33
CA ASP A 71 -21.23 -2.68 -3.34
C ASP A 71 -20.77 -1.31 -3.84
N TYR A 72 -19.89 -1.33 -4.86
CA TYR A 72 -19.53 -0.16 -5.65
C TYR A 72 -20.76 0.18 -6.49
N GLY A 73 -21.74 0.80 -5.84
CA GLY A 73 -23.08 1.04 -6.33
C GLY A 73 -23.08 1.27 -7.84
N LYS A 74 -23.79 0.38 -8.56
CA LYS A 74 -23.98 0.51 -10.00
C LYS A 74 -24.47 1.93 -10.27
N SER A 75 -23.67 2.69 -11.02
CA SER A 75 -24.09 3.97 -11.60
C SER A 75 -25.39 3.73 -12.35
N THR A 76 -26.49 4.24 -11.81
CA THR A 76 -27.72 4.42 -12.59
C THR A 76 -27.58 5.74 -13.32
N ASP A 77 -27.32 5.66 -14.62
CA ASP A 77 -27.66 6.74 -15.55
C ASP A 77 -29.17 7.04 -15.51
#